data_AF-A0A2H1GAM1-F1
#
_entry.id   AF-A0A2H1GAM1-F1
#
_cell.length_a   1.000
_cell.length_b   1.000
_cell.length_c   1.000
_cell.angle_alpha   90.00
_cell.angle_beta   90.00
_cell.angle_gamma   90.00
#
_symmetry.space_group_name_H-M   'P 1'
#
loop_
_entity.id
_entity.type
_entity.pdbx_description
1 polymer ?
#
loop_
_entity_poly.entity_id
_entity_poly.type
_entity_poly.pdbx_seq_one_letter_code
_entity_poly.pdbx_strand_id
1 'polypeptide(L)'
;MVRLPWKQALLAVSTIAYAQDASTSSAPSDGLSKSAVATASMSSTASAQNTQFTVPASADEGVNILPTIQDPNAKQAQLLCPGYTASDVKHTVNGFTAMLNLAGEACNVYGTDVETLSFELDVQTAHRMRISIQPAYIDNSNRSHYILDPDFVPLPQDGIPESDAQSIDLQFSWTNQPSFAFTVLRKSTGDVLFDTTGSVLVYENQYIEFVSQMPQDYNMYGMGERIHDFRLGNNFTATFYAADVGDPIDQNIYGVHPFYLDTRYFEVNNQSGEHTMVAAENATSGGDYVGYSHGVFLRNAHGMEALMLPSNLTWRTLGGTIDLYIFDGPTPEAVTKQYQLGAIGLPAMQQYWAFGFHQCRWGYHNWSETEAVVNAYRDFNIPLETICISPTLSERYCYLIDPSQGTI
;
A
#
# COMPACT_ATOMS: atom_id res chain seq x y z
N MET A 1 43.35 -1.32 4.50
CA MET A 1 44.57 -1.11 5.33
C MET A 1 44.83 0.38 5.46
N VAL A 2 44.22 1.05 6.44
CA VAL A 2 44.70 2.27 7.14
C VAL A 2 43.94 2.29 8.46
N ARG A 3 44.65 2.10 9.58
CA ARG A 3 44.14 2.21 10.95
C ARG A 3 44.63 3.55 11.51
N LEU A 4 43.75 4.32 12.16
CA LEU A 4 44.07 5.36 13.13
C LEU A 4 42.95 5.37 14.21
N PRO A 5 43.23 5.79 15.46
CA PRO A 5 42.78 5.10 16.66
C PRO A 5 41.73 5.87 17.48
N TRP A 6 41.03 5.14 18.34
CA TRP A 6 40.14 5.65 19.37
C TRP A 6 40.85 6.60 20.36
N LYS A 7 40.20 7.72 20.67
CA LYS A 7 40.33 8.42 21.95
C LYS A 7 38.96 8.58 22.59
N GLN A 8 38.94 8.31 23.89
CA GLN A 8 37.79 8.13 24.76
C GLN A 8 37.06 9.42 25.09
N ALA A 9 35.81 9.19 25.52
CA ALA A 9 34.86 10.10 26.13
C ALA A 9 35.32 10.69 27.47
N LEU A 10 34.77 11.86 27.82
CA LEU A 10 34.19 12.20 29.14
C LEU A 10 33.81 13.69 29.17
N LEU A 11 32.53 13.98 29.44
CA LEU A 11 32.11 15.02 30.39
C LEU A 11 30.63 14.86 30.73
N ALA A 12 30.38 14.74 32.03
CA ALA A 12 29.13 14.44 32.67
C ALA A 12 28.41 15.71 33.16
N VAL A 13 27.07 15.69 33.05
CA VAL A 13 26.01 16.01 34.02
C VAL A 13 26.11 17.32 34.84
N SER A 14 25.05 18.15 34.77
CA SER A 14 24.25 18.57 35.95
C SER A 14 23.15 19.60 35.62
N THR A 15 21.92 19.36 36.07
CA THR A 15 20.92 20.36 36.54
C THR A 15 19.92 19.62 37.43
N ILE A 16 20.14 19.53 38.75
CA ILE A 16 19.68 20.41 39.84
C ILE A 16 18.14 20.49 39.95
N ALA A 17 17.60 19.75 40.91
CA ALA A 17 16.26 19.91 41.46
C ALA A 17 16.27 20.99 42.56
N TYR A 18 15.26 21.87 42.56
CA TYR A 18 14.98 22.79 43.66
C TYR A 18 13.73 22.31 44.40
N ALA A 19 13.92 21.94 45.68
CA ALA A 19 12.84 21.84 46.65
C ALA A 19 12.80 23.16 47.45
N GLN A 20 11.61 23.76 47.57
CA GLN A 20 11.36 24.87 48.49
C GLN A 20 10.61 24.35 49.70
N ASP A 21 11.25 24.44 50.86
CA ASP A 21 10.63 24.34 52.19
C ASP A 21 9.76 25.58 52.47
N ALA A 22 8.60 25.36 53.06
CA ALA A 22 7.85 26.39 53.78
C ALA A 22 7.58 25.88 55.21
N SER A 23 8.32 26.46 56.15
CA SER A 23 8.17 26.26 57.59
C SER A 23 6.97 27.04 58.15
N THR A 24 6.18 26.42 59.04
CA THR A 24 5.48 27.13 60.12
C THR A 24 5.54 26.33 61.43
N SER A 25 5.64 27.10 62.51
CA SER A 25 6.10 26.80 63.86
C SER A 25 5.05 26.25 64.83
N SER A 26 5.45 25.41 65.81
CA SER A 26 5.29 25.69 67.27
C SER A 26 5.74 24.52 68.18
N ALA A 27 6.77 24.79 69.01
CA ALA A 27 7.05 24.45 70.42
C ALA A 27 6.68 23.09 71.09
N PRO A 28 7.40 22.68 72.17
CA PRO A 28 7.71 21.28 72.50
C PRO A 28 6.90 20.69 73.67
N SER A 29 6.88 19.36 73.79
CA SER A 29 6.64 18.68 75.06
C SER A 29 7.34 17.32 75.12
N ASP A 30 8.14 17.15 76.18
CA ASP A 30 8.87 15.95 76.57
C ASP A 30 7.97 14.71 76.78
N GLY A 31 8.50 13.53 76.44
CA GLY A 31 7.88 12.25 76.75
C GLY A 31 8.67 11.05 76.25
N LEU A 32 9.65 10.60 77.04
CA LEU A 32 10.30 9.29 76.90
C LEU A 32 9.27 8.16 77.05
N SER A 33 9.08 7.33 76.01
CA SER A 33 8.52 5.97 76.18
C SER A 33 8.63 5.09 74.93
N LYS A 34 9.46 4.04 75.08
CA LYS A 34 9.32 2.67 74.54
C LYS A 34 9.48 2.46 73.01
N SER A 35 10.58 1.79 72.67
CA SER A 35 10.72 1.01 71.43
C SER A 35 9.57 0.00 71.32
N ALA A 36 8.73 0.20 70.31
CA ALA A 36 7.83 -0.81 69.78
C ALA A 36 8.35 -1.23 68.41
N VAL A 37 8.59 -2.52 68.23
CA VAL A 37 8.81 -3.11 66.92
C VAL A 37 7.49 -2.99 66.17
N ALA A 38 7.40 -2.02 65.27
CA ALA A 38 6.28 -1.90 64.36
C ALA A 38 6.49 -2.88 63.20
N THR A 39 5.74 -3.99 63.24
CA THR A 39 5.54 -4.83 62.06
C THR A 39 4.79 -4.00 61.03
N ALA A 40 5.50 -3.44 60.06
CA ALA A 40 4.87 -2.80 58.92
C ALA A 40 4.18 -3.88 58.08
N SER A 41 2.87 -4.03 58.27
CA SER A 41 2.03 -4.72 57.30
C SER A 41 2.06 -3.89 56.02
N MET A 42 2.83 -4.35 55.02
CA MET A 42 2.71 -3.81 53.68
C MET A 42 1.30 -4.12 53.20
N SER A 43 0.44 -3.10 53.22
CA SER A 43 -0.84 -3.16 52.52
C SER A 43 -0.48 -3.33 51.05
N SER A 44 -0.77 -4.51 50.50
CA SER A 44 -0.76 -4.73 49.07
C SER A 44 -1.83 -3.81 48.49
N THR A 45 -1.43 -2.66 47.97
CA THR A 45 -2.25 -1.92 47.00
C THR A 45 -2.42 -2.85 45.82
N ALA A 46 -3.54 -3.57 45.79
CA ALA A 46 -4.02 -4.18 44.57
C ALA A 46 -4.06 -3.06 43.53
N SER A 47 -3.25 -3.14 42.48
CA SER A 47 -3.41 -2.24 41.35
C SER A 47 -4.81 -2.50 40.83
N ALA A 48 -5.72 -1.56 41.08
CA ALA A 48 -7.02 -1.60 40.45
C ALA A 48 -6.74 -1.65 38.94
N GLN A 49 -7.15 -2.73 38.28
CA GLN A 49 -7.34 -2.69 36.83
C GLN A 49 -8.38 -1.60 36.61
N ASN A 50 -7.92 -0.39 36.36
CA ASN A 50 -8.76 0.70 35.91
C ASN A 50 -9.21 0.29 34.50
N THR A 51 -10.33 -0.44 34.42
CA THR A 51 -11.09 -0.63 33.20
C THR A 51 -11.52 0.75 32.77
N GLN A 52 -10.73 1.29 31.86
CA GLN A 52 -10.96 2.62 31.33
C GLN A 52 -11.83 2.48 30.11
N PHE A 53 -12.69 3.46 29.90
CA PHE A 53 -13.60 3.49 28.78
C PHE A 53 -12.80 3.41 27.49
N THR A 54 -12.84 2.24 26.85
CA THR A 54 -12.49 2.06 25.45
C THR A 54 -13.77 2.22 24.65
N VAL A 55 -13.69 2.88 23.51
CA VAL A 55 -14.77 2.83 22.54
C VAL A 55 -15.08 1.34 22.29
N PRO A 56 -16.36 0.91 22.38
CA PRO A 56 -16.69 -0.48 22.11
C PRO A 56 -16.18 -0.86 20.72
N ALA A 57 -15.62 -2.07 20.56
CA ALA A 57 -15.18 -2.54 19.24
C ALA A 57 -16.29 -2.47 18.18
N SER A 58 -17.56 -2.55 18.61
CA SER A 58 -18.73 -2.36 17.76
C SER A 58 -18.88 -0.95 17.16
N ALA A 59 -18.10 0.05 17.60
CA ALA A 59 -18.09 1.37 16.98
C ALA A 59 -17.26 1.39 15.68
N ASP A 60 -16.34 0.43 15.53
CA ASP A 60 -15.57 0.20 14.30
C ASP A 60 -16.32 -0.74 13.33
N GLU A 61 -17.40 -1.37 13.80
CA GLU A 61 -18.30 -2.19 12.97
C GLU A 61 -19.21 -1.29 12.13
N GLY A 62 -18.79 -1.05 10.89
CA GLY A 62 -19.63 -0.45 9.87
C GLY A 62 -20.90 -1.28 9.59
N VAL A 63 -21.93 -0.65 9.03
CA VAL A 63 -23.12 -1.38 8.57
C VAL A 63 -22.71 -2.36 7.48
N ASN A 64 -23.10 -3.63 7.61
CA ASN A 64 -22.97 -4.60 6.52
C ASN A 64 -23.87 -4.18 5.36
N ILE A 65 -23.25 -3.69 4.28
CA ILE A 65 -23.92 -3.34 3.02
C ILE A 65 -23.68 -4.48 2.04
N LEU A 66 -24.71 -4.88 1.30
CA LEU A 66 -24.56 -5.82 0.18
C LEU A 66 -23.66 -5.19 -0.87
N PRO A 67 -22.48 -5.76 -1.18
CA PRO A 67 -21.60 -5.22 -2.21
C PRO A 67 -22.33 -5.18 -3.56
N THR A 68 -22.08 -4.14 -4.36
CA THR A 68 -22.69 -3.97 -5.68
C THR A 68 -22.51 -5.20 -6.58
N ILE A 69 -21.37 -5.89 -6.47
CA ILE A 69 -21.07 -7.15 -7.19
C ILE A 69 -21.96 -8.33 -6.77
N GLN A 70 -22.58 -8.27 -5.60
CA GLN A 70 -23.49 -9.27 -5.06
C GLN A 70 -24.96 -8.84 -5.14
N ASP A 71 -25.25 -7.59 -5.50
CA ASP A 71 -26.60 -7.08 -5.67
C ASP A 71 -27.09 -7.30 -7.12
N PRO A 72 -28.05 -8.21 -7.36
CA PRO A 72 -28.59 -8.43 -8.70
C PRO A 72 -29.35 -7.22 -9.27
N ASN A 73 -29.72 -6.24 -8.43
CA ASN A 73 -30.40 -5.02 -8.85
C ASN A 73 -29.43 -3.84 -9.05
N ALA A 74 -28.14 -4.04 -8.81
CA ALA A 74 -27.13 -3.02 -9.06
C ALA A 74 -27.13 -2.60 -10.53
N LYS A 75 -27.11 -1.29 -10.77
CA LYS A 75 -26.99 -0.72 -12.11
C LYS A 75 -25.58 -1.00 -12.68
N GLN A 76 -25.49 -1.71 -13.79
CA GLN A 76 -24.20 -2.00 -14.40
C GLN A 76 -23.70 -0.81 -15.23
N ALA A 77 -22.72 -0.06 -14.71
CA ALA A 77 -22.19 1.14 -15.37
C ALA A 77 -21.66 0.84 -16.79
N GLN A 78 -20.99 -0.30 -16.99
CA GLN A 78 -20.51 -0.75 -18.31
C GLN A 78 -21.59 -0.89 -19.38
N LEU A 79 -22.85 -1.10 -18.99
CA LEU A 79 -23.98 -1.25 -19.92
C LEU A 79 -24.75 0.06 -20.12
N LEU A 80 -24.69 0.97 -19.14
CA LEU A 80 -25.54 2.16 -19.09
C LEU A 80 -24.80 3.43 -19.50
N CYS A 81 -23.48 3.49 -19.30
CA CYS A 81 -22.69 4.68 -19.55
C CYS A 81 -22.20 4.74 -21.00
N PRO A 82 -22.18 5.95 -21.60
CA PRO A 82 -21.82 6.10 -23.02
C PRO A 82 -20.32 5.94 -23.27
N GLY A 83 -19.49 6.00 -22.23
CA GLY A 83 -18.04 6.11 -22.37
C GLY A 83 -17.61 7.49 -22.85
N TYR A 84 -16.39 7.57 -23.37
CA TYR A 84 -15.78 8.82 -23.83
C TYR A 84 -15.33 8.73 -25.29
N THR A 85 -15.01 9.85 -25.91
CA THR A 85 -14.32 9.94 -27.20
C THR A 85 -13.13 10.88 -27.08
N ALA A 86 -11.99 10.48 -27.63
CA ALA A 86 -10.80 11.32 -27.68
C ALA A 86 -10.86 12.31 -28.85
N SER A 87 -10.56 13.57 -28.57
CA SER A 87 -10.39 14.65 -29.54
C SER A 87 -9.12 15.46 -29.23
N ASP A 88 -8.79 16.41 -30.10
CA ASP A 88 -7.72 17.40 -29.88
C ASP A 88 -6.36 16.78 -29.53
N VAL A 89 -6.03 15.67 -30.19
CA VAL A 89 -4.78 14.94 -29.99
C VAL A 89 -3.60 15.82 -30.39
N LYS A 90 -2.71 16.06 -29.42
CA LYS A 90 -1.49 16.86 -29.58
C LYS A 90 -0.29 16.02 -29.17
N HIS A 91 0.61 15.78 -30.11
CA HIS A 91 1.86 15.08 -29.82
C HIS A 91 2.78 15.92 -28.94
N THR A 92 3.35 15.27 -27.94
CA THR A 92 4.41 15.83 -27.09
C THR A 92 5.75 15.19 -27.49
N VAL A 93 6.82 15.53 -26.79
CA VAL A 93 8.15 14.95 -27.06
C VAL A 93 8.15 13.44 -26.79
N ASN A 94 7.46 13.01 -25.73
CA ASN A 94 7.51 11.65 -25.19
C ASN A 94 6.17 10.89 -25.32
N GLY A 95 5.18 11.45 -26.01
CA GLY A 95 3.87 10.84 -26.14
C GLY A 95 2.84 11.78 -26.76
N PHE A 96 1.68 11.91 -26.13
CA PHE A 96 0.65 12.84 -26.57
C PHE A 96 -0.36 13.17 -25.46
N THR A 97 -1.01 14.32 -25.61
CA THR A 97 -2.19 14.71 -24.83
C THR A 97 -3.44 14.67 -25.70
N ALA A 98 -4.59 14.39 -25.11
CA ALA A 98 -5.89 14.46 -25.77
C ALA A 98 -6.97 14.92 -24.80
N MET A 99 -8.09 15.40 -25.33
CA MET A 99 -9.29 15.67 -24.54
C MET A 99 -10.22 14.47 -24.69
N LEU A 100 -10.73 13.91 -23.59
CA LEU A 100 -11.77 12.90 -23.64
C LEU A 100 -13.10 13.56 -23.29
N ASN A 101 -14.03 13.59 -24.25
CA ASN A 101 -15.36 14.14 -24.05
C ASN A 101 -16.37 13.00 -23.95
N LEU A 102 -17.35 13.14 -23.05
CA LEU A 102 -18.41 12.15 -22.87
C LEU A 102 -19.09 11.85 -24.21
N ALA A 103 -19.21 10.56 -24.56
CA ALA A 103 -19.62 10.13 -25.90
C ALA A 103 -21.14 10.16 -26.13
N GLY A 104 -21.92 10.55 -25.13
CA GLY A 104 -23.38 10.55 -25.15
C GLY A 104 -23.96 11.24 -23.92
N GLU A 105 -25.23 10.96 -23.62
CA GLU A 105 -25.88 11.50 -22.42
C GLU A 105 -25.27 10.91 -21.14
N ALA A 106 -25.07 11.76 -20.13
CA ALA A 106 -24.58 11.37 -18.81
C ALA A 106 -25.49 10.32 -18.17
N CYS A 107 -24.90 9.18 -17.81
CA CYS A 107 -25.60 8.05 -17.21
C CYS A 107 -25.89 8.28 -15.73
N ASN A 108 -25.00 9.01 -15.04
CA ASN A 108 -25.08 9.38 -13.62
C ASN A 108 -25.51 8.19 -12.75
N VAL A 109 -24.81 7.07 -12.91
CA VAL A 109 -25.22 5.78 -12.33
C VAL A 109 -24.95 5.77 -10.83
N TYR A 110 -23.74 6.18 -10.42
CA TYR A 110 -23.26 6.17 -9.04
C TYR A 110 -22.80 7.55 -8.54
N GLY A 111 -22.88 8.57 -9.40
CA GLY A 111 -22.44 9.93 -9.15
C GLY A 111 -22.82 10.84 -10.32
N THR A 112 -22.06 11.92 -10.48
CA THR A 112 -22.21 12.85 -11.61
C THR A 112 -21.06 12.64 -12.60
N ASP A 113 -21.39 12.34 -13.85
CA ASP A 113 -20.41 12.18 -14.93
C ASP A 113 -19.57 13.45 -15.11
N VAL A 114 -18.26 13.28 -15.35
CA VAL A 114 -17.36 14.38 -15.66
C VAL A 114 -17.35 14.59 -17.17
N GLU A 115 -17.91 15.70 -17.65
CA GLU A 115 -18.12 15.93 -19.09
C GLU A 115 -16.84 15.87 -19.93
N THR A 116 -15.73 16.40 -19.39
CA THR A 116 -14.46 16.52 -20.10
C THR A 116 -13.28 16.13 -19.22
N LEU A 117 -12.48 15.17 -19.71
CA LEU A 117 -11.25 14.70 -19.09
C LEU A 117 -10.04 15.12 -19.91
N SER A 118 -8.92 15.33 -19.23
CA SER A 118 -7.59 15.42 -19.83
C SER A 118 -6.97 14.03 -19.85
N PHE A 119 -6.50 13.60 -21.01
CA PHE A 119 -5.73 12.38 -21.21
C PHE A 119 -4.27 12.74 -21.55
N GLU A 120 -3.33 12.06 -20.92
CA GLU A 120 -1.91 12.16 -21.23
C GLU A 120 -1.29 10.76 -21.29
N LEU A 121 -0.63 10.47 -22.42
CA LEU A 121 0.31 9.38 -22.56
C LEU A 121 1.71 9.96 -22.51
N ASP A 122 2.55 9.43 -21.62
CA ASP A 122 3.93 9.86 -21.47
C ASP A 122 4.88 8.66 -21.31
N VAL A 123 5.86 8.55 -22.22
CA VAL A 123 6.93 7.55 -22.16
C VAL A 123 8.08 8.14 -21.34
N GLN A 124 8.11 7.81 -20.05
CA GLN A 124 9.01 8.45 -19.10
C GLN A 124 10.42 7.84 -19.06
N THR A 125 10.56 6.55 -19.41
CA THR A 125 11.86 5.86 -19.51
C THR A 125 11.80 4.77 -20.59
N ALA A 126 12.93 4.12 -20.86
CA ALA A 126 12.97 2.92 -21.71
C ALA A 126 12.13 1.74 -21.17
N HIS A 127 11.63 1.80 -19.94
CA HIS A 127 10.95 0.70 -19.26
C HIS A 127 9.66 1.11 -18.53
N ARG A 128 9.22 2.37 -18.70
CA ARG A 128 8.07 2.93 -17.96
C ARG A 128 7.24 3.83 -18.87
N MET A 129 5.97 3.47 -19.01
CA MET A 129 4.94 4.26 -19.68
C MET A 129 3.91 4.72 -18.64
N ARG A 130 3.55 5.99 -18.68
CA ARG A 130 2.52 6.60 -17.84
C ARG A 130 1.29 6.92 -18.67
N ILE A 131 0.12 6.56 -18.15
CA ILE A 131 -1.19 6.89 -18.72
C ILE A 131 -1.97 7.63 -17.63
N SER A 132 -2.27 8.90 -17.87
CA SER A 132 -2.96 9.76 -16.93
C SER A 132 -4.31 10.23 -17.49
N ILE A 133 -5.39 9.99 -16.74
CA ILE A 133 -6.73 10.50 -17.02
C ILE A 133 -7.27 11.17 -15.76
N GLN A 134 -7.66 12.43 -15.90
CA GLN A 134 -8.18 13.25 -14.82
C GLN A 134 -9.17 14.30 -15.36
N PRO A 135 -10.00 14.93 -14.51
CA PRO A 135 -10.85 16.04 -14.95
C PRO A 135 -10.04 17.16 -15.60
N ALA A 136 -10.48 17.64 -16.77
CA ALA A 136 -9.79 18.73 -17.46
C ALA A 136 -9.96 20.08 -16.76
N TYR A 137 -11.06 20.25 -16.04
CA TYR A 137 -11.43 21.49 -15.36
C TYR A 137 -11.79 21.19 -13.92
N ILE A 138 -11.02 21.77 -12.99
CA ILE A 138 -11.36 21.79 -11.57
C ILE A 138 -11.59 23.26 -11.18
N ASP A 139 -12.80 23.55 -10.75
CA ASP A 139 -13.22 24.87 -10.29
C ASP A 139 -13.98 24.77 -8.95
N ASN A 140 -14.64 25.85 -8.53
CA ASN A 140 -15.36 25.89 -7.26
C ASN A 140 -16.54 24.90 -7.19
N SER A 141 -17.12 24.48 -8.31
CA SER A 141 -18.26 23.58 -8.39
C SER A 141 -17.89 22.11 -8.17
N ASN A 142 -16.66 21.71 -8.51
CA ASN A 142 -16.17 20.34 -8.38
C ASN A 142 -14.85 20.23 -7.58
N ARG A 143 -14.51 21.26 -6.79
CA ARG A 143 -13.32 21.31 -5.92
C ARG A 143 -13.15 20.15 -4.93
N SER A 144 -14.20 19.36 -4.70
CA SER A 144 -14.13 18.14 -3.89
C SER A 144 -13.40 17.01 -4.61
N HIS A 145 -13.17 17.12 -5.92
CA HIS A 145 -12.38 16.16 -6.67
C HIS A 145 -10.91 16.27 -6.28
N TYR A 146 -10.45 15.34 -5.44
CA TYR A 146 -9.09 15.35 -4.92
C TYR A 146 -8.13 14.68 -5.91
N ILE A 147 -7.15 15.43 -6.42
CA ILE A 147 -6.01 14.88 -7.15
C ILE A 147 -4.86 14.71 -6.17
N LEU A 148 -4.24 13.54 -6.17
CA LEU A 148 -3.17 13.21 -5.22
C LEU A 148 -1.94 14.09 -5.43
N ASP A 149 -1.67 14.96 -4.45
CA ASP A 149 -0.58 15.92 -4.49
C ASP A 149 0.80 15.21 -4.58
N PRO A 150 1.67 15.61 -5.52
CA PRO A 150 3.05 15.13 -5.59
C PRO A 150 3.85 15.35 -4.29
N ASP A 151 3.49 16.30 -3.44
CA ASP A 151 4.19 16.54 -2.17
C ASP A 151 3.94 15.42 -1.14
N PHE A 152 2.79 14.73 -1.21
CA PHE A 152 2.48 13.61 -0.32
C PHE A 152 2.94 12.27 -0.89
N VAL A 153 2.74 12.07 -2.19
CA VAL A 153 3.21 10.88 -2.91
C VAL A 153 3.96 11.37 -4.13
N PRO A 154 5.31 11.43 -4.08
CA PRO A 154 6.12 11.94 -5.16
C PRO A 154 5.71 11.36 -6.51
N LEU A 155 5.56 12.24 -7.51
CA LEU A 155 5.50 11.77 -8.88
C LEU A 155 6.87 11.18 -9.22
N PRO A 156 6.91 10.08 -9.99
CA PRO A 156 8.17 9.55 -10.42
C PRO A 156 8.88 10.60 -11.26
N GLN A 157 10.15 10.88 -10.95
CA GLN A 157 10.92 11.77 -11.82
C GLN A 157 10.97 11.16 -13.21
N ASP A 158 10.67 11.96 -14.22
CA ASP A 158 10.94 11.58 -15.60
C ASP A 158 12.43 11.25 -15.67
N GLY A 159 12.74 10.03 -16.12
CA GLY A 159 14.11 9.78 -16.53
C GLY A 159 14.41 10.78 -17.64
N ILE A 160 15.65 11.25 -17.74
CA ILE A 160 16.12 11.66 -19.06
C ILE A 160 15.71 10.50 -19.97
N PRO A 161 15.07 10.73 -21.12
CA PRO A 161 15.22 9.78 -22.19
C PRO A 161 16.74 9.66 -22.29
N GLU A 162 17.31 8.58 -21.74
CA GLU A 162 18.39 7.94 -22.44
C GLU A 162 17.96 7.95 -23.92
N SER A 163 18.88 7.90 -24.85
CA SER A 163 18.57 7.75 -26.29
C SER A 163 17.55 6.65 -26.68
N ASP A 164 16.91 6.03 -25.69
CA ASP A 164 16.27 4.77 -25.46
C ASP A 164 14.78 4.94 -25.05
N ALA A 165 14.21 6.15 -24.91
CA ALA A 165 12.73 6.26 -24.97
C ALA A 165 12.20 5.75 -26.33
N GLN A 166 13.03 5.80 -27.38
CA GLN A 166 12.77 5.13 -28.65
C GLN A 166 12.92 3.60 -28.59
N SER A 167 13.59 3.06 -27.58
CA SER A 167 13.80 1.62 -27.38
C SER A 167 12.83 0.97 -26.38
N ILE A 168 11.87 1.71 -25.81
CA ILE A 168 10.84 1.12 -24.93
C ILE A 168 10.17 -0.06 -25.62
N ASP A 169 10.00 -1.19 -24.94
CA ASP A 169 9.38 -2.38 -25.54
C ASP A 169 7.84 -2.28 -25.58
N LEU A 170 7.26 -1.29 -24.91
CA LEU A 170 5.82 -1.03 -24.89
C LEU A 170 5.37 -0.20 -26.11
N GLN A 171 4.23 -0.59 -26.68
CA GLN A 171 3.53 0.11 -27.75
C GLN A 171 2.12 0.45 -27.28
N PHE A 172 1.75 1.72 -27.38
CA PHE A 172 0.39 2.20 -27.10
C PHE A 172 -0.42 2.35 -28.38
N SER A 173 -1.67 1.89 -28.36
CA SER A 173 -2.66 2.14 -29.41
C SER A 173 -4.01 2.51 -28.79
N TRP A 174 -4.82 3.30 -29.51
CA TRP A 174 -6.15 3.68 -29.05
C TRP A 174 -7.15 3.76 -30.21
N THR A 175 -8.44 3.73 -29.89
CA THR A 175 -9.56 3.82 -30.82
C THR A 175 -10.71 4.58 -30.19
N ASN A 176 -11.57 5.19 -31.02
CA ASN A 176 -12.87 5.75 -30.62
C ASN A 176 -14.03 4.86 -31.08
N GLN A 177 -13.79 3.57 -31.35
CA GLN A 177 -14.79 2.64 -31.89
C GLN A 177 -14.97 1.44 -30.96
N PRO A 178 -16.17 1.22 -30.39
CA PRO A 178 -17.35 2.10 -30.41
C PRO A 178 -17.22 3.35 -29.52
N SER A 179 -16.29 3.32 -28.57
CA SER A 179 -15.95 4.39 -27.62
C SER A 179 -14.43 4.45 -27.47
N PHE A 180 -13.92 5.41 -26.69
CA PHE A 180 -12.51 5.51 -26.36
C PHE A 180 -12.04 4.27 -25.62
N ALA A 181 -11.09 3.57 -26.22
CA ALA A 181 -10.39 2.44 -25.63
C ALA A 181 -8.92 2.45 -26.05
N PHE A 182 -8.05 1.87 -25.23
CA PHE A 182 -6.63 1.77 -25.51
C PHE A 182 -6.06 0.40 -25.17
N THR A 183 -4.91 0.12 -25.78
CA THR A 183 -4.15 -1.12 -25.65
C THR A 183 -2.68 -0.80 -25.46
N VAL A 184 -2.02 -1.59 -24.62
CA VAL A 184 -0.57 -1.56 -24.42
C VAL A 184 -0.02 -2.94 -24.73
N LEU A 185 0.81 -3.00 -25.77
CA LEU A 185 1.40 -4.22 -26.31
C LEU A 185 2.90 -4.25 -26.07
N ARG A 186 3.46 -5.42 -25.80
CA ARG A 186 4.89 -5.69 -25.80
C ARG A 186 5.36 -5.97 -27.23
N LYS A 187 6.21 -5.13 -27.80
CA LYS A 187 6.70 -5.24 -29.19
C LYS A 187 7.52 -6.51 -29.41
N SER A 188 8.34 -6.90 -28.45
CA SER A 188 9.25 -8.04 -28.59
C SER A 188 8.52 -9.38 -28.72
N THR A 189 7.34 -9.53 -28.11
CA THR A 189 6.54 -10.77 -28.15
C THR A 189 5.21 -10.65 -28.90
N GLY A 190 4.73 -9.43 -29.17
CA GLY A 190 3.38 -9.19 -29.69
C GLY A 190 2.27 -9.34 -28.64
N ASP A 191 2.62 -9.51 -27.36
CA ASP A 191 1.66 -9.78 -26.29
C ASP A 191 0.97 -8.51 -25.78
N VAL A 192 -0.35 -8.57 -25.58
CA VAL A 192 -1.17 -7.42 -25.14
C VAL A 192 -1.25 -7.38 -23.62
N LEU A 193 -0.50 -6.47 -22.99
CA LEU A 193 -0.33 -6.40 -21.54
C LEU A 193 -1.51 -5.74 -20.82
N PHE A 194 -2.12 -4.73 -21.45
CA PHE A 194 -3.27 -4.00 -20.92
C PHE A 194 -4.23 -3.65 -22.06
N ASP A 195 -5.51 -3.92 -21.93
CA ASP A 195 -6.48 -3.78 -23.03
C ASP A 195 -7.86 -3.33 -22.53
N THR A 196 -8.25 -2.09 -22.80
CA THR A 196 -9.57 -1.60 -22.40
C THR A 196 -10.66 -1.78 -23.46
N THR A 197 -10.36 -2.46 -24.57
CA THR A 197 -11.34 -2.69 -25.64
C THR A 197 -12.49 -3.57 -25.17
N GLY A 198 -13.66 -3.40 -25.79
CA GLY A 198 -14.89 -4.09 -25.38
C GLY A 198 -15.50 -3.60 -24.06
N SER A 199 -14.94 -2.57 -23.44
CA SER A 199 -15.47 -1.90 -22.24
C SER A 199 -15.62 -0.40 -22.46
N VAL A 200 -16.32 0.29 -21.57
CA VAL A 200 -16.42 1.75 -21.55
C VAL A 200 -15.68 2.31 -20.34
N LEU A 201 -14.94 3.40 -20.55
CA LEU A 201 -14.42 4.22 -19.46
C LEU A 201 -15.59 4.94 -18.77
N VAL A 202 -15.79 4.71 -17.48
CA VAL A 202 -16.75 5.45 -16.65
C VAL A 202 -15.98 6.36 -15.72
N TYR A 203 -16.36 7.63 -15.68
CA TYR A 203 -15.67 8.63 -14.85
C TYR A 203 -16.68 9.62 -14.28
N GLU A 204 -17.10 9.33 -13.05
CA GLU A 204 -18.00 10.15 -12.26
C GLU A 204 -17.26 10.70 -11.04
N ASN A 205 -17.82 11.71 -10.39
CA ASN A 205 -17.22 12.37 -9.22
C ASN A 205 -16.94 11.45 -8.01
N GLN A 206 -17.66 10.33 -7.87
CA GLN A 206 -17.50 9.35 -6.79
C GLN A 206 -17.43 7.90 -7.30
N TYR A 207 -17.26 7.72 -8.60
CA TYR A 207 -17.19 6.40 -9.22
C TYR A 207 -16.42 6.45 -10.53
N ILE A 208 -15.23 5.84 -10.54
CA ILE A 208 -14.42 5.68 -11.74
C ILE A 208 -14.27 4.19 -11.98
N GLU A 209 -14.58 3.75 -13.20
CA GLU A 209 -14.46 2.36 -13.60
C GLU A 209 -13.73 2.24 -14.94
N PHE A 210 -12.74 1.36 -14.97
CA PHE A 210 -12.05 0.97 -16.21
C PHE A 210 -11.66 -0.51 -16.13
N VAL A 211 -11.68 -1.17 -17.28
CA VAL A 211 -11.47 -2.61 -17.39
C VAL A 211 -10.22 -2.88 -18.23
N SER A 212 -9.42 -3.85 -17.82
CA SER A 212 -8.44 -4.50 -18.70
C SER A 212 -8.90 -5.91 -19.01
N GLN A 213 -8.99 -6.26 -20.29
CA GLN A 213 -9.13 -7.65 -20.72
C GLN A 213 -7.86 -8.41 -20.33
N MET A 214 -8.04 -9.66 -19.90
CA MET A 214 -6.96 -10.50 -19.41
C MET A 214 -6.98 -11.85 -20.13
N PRO A 215 -5.81 -12.46 -20.38
CA PRO A 215 -5.76 -13.82 -20.91
C PRO A 215 -6.36 -14.80 -19.89
N GLN A 216 -6.92 -15.92 -20.37
CA GLN A 216 -7.45 -16.95 -19.49
C GLN A 216 -6.37 -17.44 -18.51
N ASP A 217 -6.75 -17.60 -17.24
CA ASP A 217 -5.86 -18.11 -16.18
C ASP A 217 -4.58 -17.28 -15.98
N TYR A 218 -4.68 -15.94 -16.03
CA TYR A 218 -3.56 -15.03 -15.76
C TYR A 218 -2.90 -15.26 -14.37
N ASN A 219 -1.64 -14.85 -14.22
CA ASN A 219 -0.85 -15.09 -13.00
C ASN A 219 -0.50 -13.77 -12.33
N MET A 220 -1.39 -13.32 -11.45
CA MET A 220 -1.25 -12.03 -10.79
C MET A 220 -0.72 -12.14 -9.36
N TYR A 221 0.12 -11.19 -8.99
CA TYR A 221 0.78 -11.08 -7.69
C TYR A 221 0.77 -9.62 -7.21
N GLY A 222 0.72 -9.40 -5.90
CA GLY A 222 0.75 -8.07 -5.30
C GLY A 222 -0.62 -7.64 -4.77
N MET A 223 -1.06 -6.44 -5.13
CA MET A 223 -2.28 -5.80 -4.65
C MET A 223 -2.38 -5.87 -3.11
N GLY A 224 -1.38 -5.41 -2.37
CA GLY A 224 -1.42 -5.45 -0.91
C GLY A 224 -2.37 -4.40 -0.31
N GLU A 225 -2.73 -4.50 0.97
CA GLU A 225 -2.37 -5.54 1.94
C GLU A 225 -3.56 -6.44 2.27
N ARG A 226 -3.33 -7.75 2.35
CA ARG A 226 -4.35 -8.79 2.63
C ARG A 226 -3.70 -10.13 2.92
N ILE A 227 -4.44 -11.02 3.59
CA ILE A 227 -4.06 -12.43 3.77
C ILE A 227 -4.71 -13.24 2.64
N HIS A 228 -3.90 -13.66 1.68
CA HIS A 228 -4.32 -14.46 0.54
C HIS A 228 -3.14 -15.32 0.03
N ASP A 229 -3.41 -16.26 -0.87
CA ASP A 229 -2.36 -16.99 -1.57
C ASP A 229 -1.45 -16.02 -2.37
N PHE A 230 -0.18 -16.39 -2.53
CA PHE A 230 0.79 -15.53 -3.21
C PHE A 230 0.37 -15.20 -4.66
N ARG A 231 -0.15 -16.20 -5.39
CA ARG A 231 -0.83 -16.00 -6.67
C ARG A 231 -2.30 -15.72 -6.38
N LEU A 232 -2.79 -14.55 -6.78
CA LEU A 232 -4.14 -14.04 -6.46
C LEU A 232 -5.30 -14.79 -7.15
N GLY A 233 -5.00 -15.63 -8.14
CA GLY A 233 -6.02 -16.28 -8.97
C GLY A 233 -6.73 -15.29 -9.90
N ASN A 234 -7.95 -15.62 -10.31
CA ASN A 234 -8.76 -14.88 -11.29
C ASN A 234 -10.27 -14.85 -10.92
N ASN A 235 -10.58 -15.04 -9.64
CA ASN A 235 -11.93 -14.99 -9.09
C ASN A 235 -11.88 -14.40 -7.68
N PHE A 236 -11.47 -13.14 -7.60
CA PHE A 236 -11.17 -12.48 -6.33
C PHE A 236 -11.49 -10.98 -6.42
N THR A 237 -11.91 -10.38 -5.31
CA THR A 237 -12.11 -8.93 -5.22
C THR A 237 -11.10 -8.34 -4.25
N ALA A 238 -10.15 -7.60 -4.82
CA ALA A 238 -9.07 -6.94 -4.13
C ALA A 238 -9.51 -5.55 -3.61
N THR A 239 -9.94 -5.45 -2.36
CA THR A 239 -10.27 -4.14 -1.74
C THR A 239 -9.02 -3.41 -1.27
N PHE A 240 -8.97 -2.10 -1.49
CA PHE A 240 -7.90 -1.19 -1.09
C PHE A 240 -8.46 -0.09 -0.19
N TYR A 241 -8.40 -0.33 1.11
CA TYR A 241 -8.76 0.64 2.13
C TYR A 241 -8.08 0.25 3.44
N ALA A 242 -7.28 1.14 4.02
CA ALA A 242 -6.58 0.84 5.27
C ALA A 242 -7.60 0.64 6.40
N ALA A 243 -7.55 -0.52 7.05
CA ALA A 243 -8.44 -0.90 8.14
C ALA A 243 -7.64 -1.51 9.30
N ASP A 244 -7.99 -1.12 10.53
CA ASP A 244 -7.49 -1.75 11.74
C ASP A 244 -8.29 -3.02 12.00
N VAL A 245 -7.84 -4.11 11.41
CA VAL A 245 -8.52 -5.40 11.44
C VAL A 245 -7.44 -6.47 11.45
N GLY A 246 -7.54 -7.40 12.42
CA GLY A 246 -6.46 -8.29 12.81
C GLY A 246 -5.83 -9.08 11.66
N ASP A 247 -6.50 -10.15 11.23
CA ASP A 247 -5.98 -11.06 10.20
C ASP A 247 -7.11 -11.78 9.42
N PRO A 248 -8.09 -11.06 8.84
CA PRO A 248 -9.10 -11.69 8.01
C PRO A 248 -8.49 -12.21 6.70
N ILE A 249 -8.91 -13.40 6.31
CA ILE A 249 -8.62 -13.94 4.98
C ILE A 249 -9.43 -13.13 3.95
N ASP A 250 -8.79 -12.78 2.83
CA ASP A 250 -9.41 -12.17 1.65
C ASP A 250 -10.01 -10.77 1.86
N GLN A 251 -9.65 -10.07 2.94
CA GLN A 251 -10.12 -8.71 3.23
C GLN A 251 -8.95 -7.72 3.29
N ASN A 252 -9.26 -6.43 3.13
CA ASN A 252 -8.33 -5.34 3.31
C ASN A 252 -7.90 -5.21 4.78
N ILE A 253 -6.62 -4.92 5.00
CA ILE A 253 -6.03 -4.68 6.32
C ILE A 253 -5.30 -3.33 6.33
N TYR A 254 -4.12 -3.24 6.94
CA TYR A 254 -3.47 -1.97 7.31
C TYR A 254 -2.96 -1.16 6.11
N GLY A 255 -2.38 -1.82 5.12
CA GLY A 255 -1.71 -1.21 3.97
C GLY A 255 -2.54 -1.15 2.68
N VAL A 256 -2.19 -0.20 1.81
CA VAL A 256 -2.79 -0.01 0.48
C VAL A 256 -1.68 0.05 -0.56
N HIS A 257 -1.60 -0.97 -1.42
CA HIS A 257 -0.58 -1.13 -2.44
C HIS A 257 -1.23 -1.50 -3.78
N PRO A 258 -1.77 -0.52 -4.54
CA PRO A 258 -2.44 -0.72 -5.84
C PRO A 258 -1.44 -0.98 -6.98
N PHE A 259 -0.56 -1.97 -6.77
CA PHE A 259 0.41 -2.46 -7.73
C PHE A 259 0.19 -3.95 -7.93
N TYR A 260 0.24 -4.41 -9.18
CA TYR A 260 0.33 -5.84 -9.47
C TYR A 260 1.45 -6.15 -10.45
N LEU A 261 1.92 -7.37 -10.36
CA LEU A 261 2.81 -8.02 -11.30
C LEU A 261 2.04 -9.16 -11.95
N ASP A 262 2.05 -9.22 -13.28
CA ASP A 262 1.47 -10.34 -14.04
C ASP A 262 2.58 -11.06 -14.82
N THR A 263 2.64 -12.38 -14.66
CA THR A 263 3.61 -13.25 -15.37
C THR A 263 2.88 -14.16 -16.34
N ARG A 264 3.28 -14.09 -17.61
CA ARG A 264 2.70 -14.86 -18.71
C ARG A 264 3.71 -15.88 -19.20
N TYR A 265 3.24 -17.11 -19.39
CA TYR A 265 4.06 -18.23 -19.82
C TYR A 265 3.76 -18.57 -21.27
N PHE A 266 4.82 -18.87 -22.01
CA PHE A 266 4.74 -19.19 -23.43
C PHE A 266 5.49 -20.49 -23.69
N GLU A 267 4.89 -21.38 -24.47
CA GLU A 267 5.58 -22.52 -25.05
C GLU A 267 6.39 -22.04 -26.26
N VAL A 268 7.64 -22.49 -26.33
CA VAL A 268 8.57 -22.13 -27.40
C VAL A 268 8.59 -23.24 -28.44
N ASN A 269 8.22 -22.92 -29.67
CA ASN A 269 8.40 -23.84 -30.78
C ASN A 269 9.88 -23.90 -31.17
N ASN A 270 10.56 -25.00 -30.87
CA ASN A 270 11.99 -25.18 -31.14
C ASN A 270 12.41 -25.10 -32.63
N GLN A 271 11.47 -25.19 -33.57
CA GLN A 271 11.74 -25.15 -35.01
C GLN A 271 11.51 -23.75 -35.60
N SER A 272 10.46 -23.05 -35.18
CA SER A 272 10.12 -21.70 -35.67
C SER A 272 10.58 -20.57 -34.76
N GLY A 273 10.88 -20.84 -33.49
CA GLY A 273 11.11 -19.83 -32.45
C GLY A 273 9.84 -19.08 -32.03
N GLU A 274 8.66 -19.52 -32.49
CA GLU A 274 7.38 -18.89 -32.18
C GLU A 274 6.98 -19.15 -30.72
N HIS A 275 6.41 -18.13 -30.07
CA HIS A 275 5.94 -18.20 -28.69
C HIS A 275 4.41 -18.27 -28.68
N THR A 276 3.86 -19.33 -28.07
CA THR A 276 2.41 -19.47 -27.89
C THR A 276 2.09 -19.37 -26.41
N MET A 277 1.21 -18.45 -26.03
CA MET A 277 0.80 -18.30 -24.62
C MET A 277 0.11 -19.58 -24.14
N VAL A 278 0.48 -20.06 -22.96
CA VAL A 278 -0.08 -21.27 -22.35
C VAL A 278 -0.64 -20.99 -20.97
N ALA A 279 -1.85 -21.51 -20.74
CA ALA A 279 -2.43 -21.66 -19.41
C ALA A 279 -1.92 -22.94 -18.75
N ALA A 280 -1.95 -23.02 -17.42
CA ALA A 280 -1.43 -24.17 -16.68
C ALA A 280 -2.11 -25.50 -17.09
N GLU A 281 -3.40 -25.45 -17.43
CA GLU A 281 -4.20 -26.58 -17.90
C GLU A 281 -3.80 -27.10 -19.29
N ASN A 282 -3.19 -26.26 -20.12
CA ASN A 282 -2.82 -26.58 -21.51
C ASN A 282 -1.32 -26.85 -21.68
N ALA A 283 -0.54 -26.78 -20.60
CA ALA A 283 0.89 -27.04 -20.63
C ALA A 283 1.18 -28.52 -20.91
N THR A 284 2.12 -28.80 -21.81
CA THR A 284 2.56 -30.16 -22.13
C THR A 284 3.76 -30.57 -21.26
N SER A 285 3.80 -31.84 -20.87
CA SER A 285 4.94 -32.36 -20.11
C SER A 285 6.16 -32.47 -21.03
N GLY A 286 7.22 -31.73 -20.71
CA GLY A 286 8.48 -31.74 -21.47
C GLY A 286 8.59 -30.69 -22.59
N GLY A 287 7.64 -29.74 -22.68
CA GLY A 287 7.79 -28.56 -23.53
C GLY A 287 8.85 -27.58 -22.99
N ASP A 288 9.40 -26.77 -23.89
CA ASP A 288 10.27 -25.65 -23.53
C ASP A 288 9.42 -24.40 -23.30
N TYR A 289 9.57 -23.78 -22.13
CA TYR A 289 8.74 -22.65 -21.71
C TYR A 289 9.59 -21.42 -21.35
N VAL A 290 9.04 -20.25 -21.64
CA VAL A 290 9.60 -18.95 -21.25
C VAL A 290 8.52 -18.13 -20.54
N GLY A 291 8.93 -17.37 -19.52
CA GLY A 291 8.06 -16.46 -18.78
C GLY A 291 8.41 -15.00 -19.06
N TYR A 292 7.40 -14.17 -19.30
CA TYR A 292 7.53 -12.71 -19.38
C TYR A 292 6.62 -12.06 -18.35
N SER A 293 7.18 -11.14 -17.57
CA SER A 293 6.48 -10.39 -16.54
C SER A 293 6.35 -8.93 -16.92
N HIS A 294 5.25 -8.31 -16.50
CA HIS A 294 5.06 -6.87 -16.51
C HIS A 294 4.43 -6.42 -15.19
N GLY A 295 4.50 -5.12 -14.90
CA GLY A 295 3.89 -4.54 -13.71
C GLY A 295 2.98 -3.38 -14.05
N VAL A 296 1.93 -3.20 -13.27
CA VAL A 296 1.04 -2.04 -13.36
C VAL A 296 0.82 -1.47 -11.97
N PHE A 297 1.03 -0.16 -11.84
CA PHE A 297 0.79 0.61 -10.63
C PHE A 297 -0.26 1.68 -10.90
N LEU A 298 -1.32 1.72 -10.07
CA LEU A 298 -2.31 2.80 -10.09
C LEU A 298 -2.01 3.77 -8.94
N ARG A 299 -1.50 4.96 -9.26
CA ARG A 299 -1.24 6.01 -8.27
C ARG A 299 -2.56 6.70 -7.89
N ASN A 300 -3.26 6.11 -6.93
CA ASN A 300 -4.49 6.64 -6.35
C ASN A 300 -4.53 6.32 -4.84
N ALA A 301 -5.10 7.22 -4.03
CA ALA A 301 -5.22 7.06 -2.57
C ALA A 301 -6.68 6.91 -2.08
N HIS A 302 -7.65 6.95 -2.99
CA HIS A 302 -9.06 6.74 -2.66
C HIS A 302 -9.33 5.27 -2.37
N GLY A 303 -10.41 5.02 -1.63
CA GLY A 303 -10.98 3.68 -1.53
C GLY A 303 -11.24 3.14 -2.94
N MET A 304 -10.72 1.95 -3.22
CA MET A 304 -10.84 1.32 -4.52
C MET A 304 -10.90 -0.19 -4.38
N GLU A 305 -11.31 -0.85 -5.46
CA GLU A 305 -11.29 -2.29 -5.58
C GLU A 305 -10.82 -2.70 -6.98
N ALA A 306 -10.16 -3.85 -7.04
CA ALA A 306 -9.86 -4.55 -8.28
C ALA A 306 -10.65 -5.87 -8.31
N LEU A 307 -11.66 -5.93 -9.16
CA LEU A 307 -12.47 -7.13 -9.39
C LEU A 307 -11.77 -8.00 -10.43
N MET A 308 -11.30 -9.16 -10.00
CA MET A 308 -10.56 -10.12 -10.80
C MET A 308 -11.54 -11.21 -11.28
N LEU A 309 -11.78 -11.26 -12.58
CA LEU A 309 -12.61 -12.28 -13.24
C LEU A 309 -11.76 -13.11 -14.20
N PRO A 310 -12.23 -14.28 -14.67
CA PRO A 310 -11.43 -15.17 -15.53
C PRO A 310 -10.92 -14.55 -16.82
N SER A 311 -11.60 -13.52 -17.35
CA SER A 311 -11.30 -12.89 -18.63
C SER A 311 -10.98 -11.39 -18.54
N ASN A 312 -11.11 -10.77 -17.36
CA ASN A 312 -10.82 -9.35 -17.21
C ASN A 312 -10.48 -8.96 -15.76
N LEU A 313 -9.91 -7.77 -15.63
CA LEU A 313 -9.62 -7.07 -14.39
C LEU A 313 -10.34 -5.73 -14.43
N THR A 314 -11.30 -5.52 -13.54
CA THR A 314 -12.06 -4.27 -13.44
C THR A 314 -11.60 -3.46 -12.24
N TRP A 315 -11.08 -2.27 -12.48
CA TRP A 315 -10.75 -1.30 -11.43
C TRP A 315 -11.95 -0.41 -11.16
N ARG A 316 -12.31 -0.26 -9.89
CA ARG A 316 -13.35 0.68 -9.43
C ARG A 316 -12.79 1.51 -8.29
N THR A 317 -12.83 2.84 -8.41
CA THR A 317 -12.37 3.75 -7.36
C THR A 317 -13.39 4.84 -7.07
N LEU A 318 -13.47 5.24 -5.80
CA LEU A 318 -14.42 6.24 -5.31
C LEU A 318 -14.00 7.69 -5.63
N GLY A 319 -12.90 7.89 -6.36
CA GLY A 319 -12.44 9.22 -6.76
C GLY A 319 -10.99 9.24 -7.23
N GLY A 320 -10.42 10.42 -7.33
CA GLY A 320 -9.04 10.60 -7.73
C GLY A 320 -8.85 10.59 -9.23
N THR A 321 -7.76 9.99 -9.68
CA THR A 321 -7.31 9.96 -11.08
C THR A 321 -7.04 8.53 -11.51
N ILE A 322 -7.10 8.27 -12.81
CA ILE A 322 -6.49 7.07 -13.41
C ILE A 322 -5.07 7.46 -13.75
N ASP A 323 -4.12 7.22 -12.84
CA ASP A 323 -2.69 7.51 -13.04
C ASP A 323 -1.91 6.20 -13.05
N LEU A 324 -1.87 5.55 -14.21
CA LEU A 324 -1.30 4.23 -14.42
C LEU A 324 0.16 4.33 -14.83
N TYR A 325 1.01 3.52 -14.21
CA TYR A 325 2.40 3.30 -14.61
C TYR A 325 2.56 1.84 -15.01
N ILE A 326 3.00 1.60 -16.23
CA ILE A 326 3.21 0.26 -16.79
C ILE A 326 4.70 0.04 -16.95
N PHE A 327 5.18 -1.08 -16.40
CA PHE A 327 6.57 -1.51 -16.39
C PHE A 327 6.73 -2.76 -17.25
N ASP A 328 7.71 -2.76 -18.15
CA ASP A 328 7.87 -3.79 -19.17
C ASP A 328 8.64 -5.03 -18.71
N GLY A 329 9.29 -5.07 -17.55
CA GLY A 329 10.05 -6.24 -17.10
C GLY A 329 11.33 -6.47 -17.92
N PRO A 330 11.63 -7.69 -18.45
CA PRO A 330 10.72 -8.82 -18.68
C PRO A 330 10.70 -9.88 -17.58
N THR A 331 11.50 -9.78 -16.52
CA THR A 331 11.50 -10.73 -15.40
C THR A 331 10.82 -10.15 -14.16
N PRO A 332 10.35 -10.98 -13.21
CA PRO A 332 9.74 -10.44 -11.99
C PRO A 332 10.68 -9.51 -11.19
N GLU A 333 11.98 -9.83 -11.19
CA GLU A 333 13.02 -9.00 -10.58
C GLU A 333 13.16 -7.64 -11.30
N ALA A 334 13.13 -7.63 -12.64
CA ALA A 334 13.22 -6.41 -13.43
C ALA A 334 12.02 -5.50 -13.16
N VAL A 335 10.80 -6.05 -13.18
CA VAL A 335 9.58 -5.31 -12.83
C VAL A 335 9.67 -4.69 -11.44
N THR A 336 10.15 -5.45 -10.45
CA THR A 336 10.31 -4.95 -9.07
C THR A 336 11.31 -3.79 -9.01
N LYS A 337 12.44 -3.89 -9.70
CA LYS A 337 13.43 -2.81 -9.78
C LYS A 337 12.87 -1.57 -10.48
N GLN A 338 12.15 -1.75 -11.58
CA GLN A 338 11.51 -0.68 -12.33
C GLN A 338 10.47 0.05 -11.49
N TYR A 339 9.67 -0.69 -10.71
CA TYR A 339 8.70 -0.11 -9.76
C TYR A 339 9.39 0.68 -8.63
N GLN A 340 10.47 0.15 -8.05
CA GLN A 340 11.20 0.83 -6.97
C GLN A 340 11.96 2.07 -7.45
N LEU A 341 12.80 1.93 -8.48
CA LEU A 341 13.59 3.04 -9.03
C LEU A 341 12.73 4.05 -9.78
N GLY A 342 11.65 3.56 -10.37
CA GLY A 342 10.83 4.30 -11.30
C GLY A 342 9.45 4.67 -10.79
N ALA A 343 9.08 4.41 -9.54
CA ALA A 343 7.82 4.96 -9.03
C ALA A 343 7.81 5.28 -7.54
N ILE A 344 8.24 4.35 -6.68
CA ILE A 344 7.96 4.45 -5.24
C ILE A 344 9.20 4.70 -4.36
N GLY A 345 10.39 4.69 -4.95
CA GLY A 345 11.65 4.82 -4.23
C GLY A 345 12.21 3.48 -3.76
N LEU A 346 13.51 3.50 -3.42
CA LEU A 346 14.21 2.34 -2.90
C LEU A 346 13.87 2.11 -1.41
N PRO A 347 13.77 0.84 -0.98
CA PRO A 347 13.65 0.52 0.44
C PRO A 347 14.80 1.14 1.25
N ALA A 348 14.49 1.63 2.45
CA ALA A 348 15.51 2.16 3.34
C ALA A 348 16.51 1.06 3.75
N MET A 349 17.80 1.42 3.80
CA MET A 349 18.83 0.51 4.31
C MET A 349 18.61 0.28 5.80
N GLN A 350 18.43 -0.98 6.18
CA GLN A 350 18.21 -1.36 7.57
C GLN A 350 19.52 -1.38 8.36
N GLN A 351 19.45 -1.03 9.65
CA GLN A 351 20.59 -1.14 10.57
C GLN A 351 20.92 -2.61 10.82
N TYR A 352 22.21 -2.95 11.02
CA TYR A 352 22.64 -4.35 11.10
C TYR A 352 21.94 -5.15 12.21
N TRP A 353 21.71 -4.54 13.38
CA TRP A 353 21.02 -5.17 14.51
C TRP A 353 19.54 -5.49 14.21
N ALA A 354 18.91 -4.82 13.24
CA ALA A 354 17.51 -5.09 12.87
C ALA A 354 17.33 -6.50 12.29
N PHE A 355 18.39 -7.12 11.77
CA PHE A 355 18.37 -8.51 11.29
C PHE A 355 18.53 -9.55 12.41
N GLY A 356 18.80 -9.12 13.66
CA GLY A 356 18.84 -9.99 14.82
C GLY A 356 17.44 -10.44 15.26
N PHE A 357 17.37 -11.35 16.24
CA PHE A 357 16.09 -11.82 16.78
C PHE A 357 15.47 -10.76 17.71
N HIS A 358 14.17 -10.52 17.56
CA HIS A 358 13.39 -9.57 18.36
C HIS A 358 12.36 -10.30 19.21
N GLN A 359 12.30 -10.01 20.51
CA GLN A 359 11.24 -10.49 21.41
C GLN A 359 10.25 -9.36 21.66
N CYS A 360 8.96 -9.60 21.41
CA CYS A 360 7.90 -8.67 21.74
C CYS A 360 6.72 -9.41 22.38
N ARG A 361 6.05 -8.77 23.32
CA ARG A 361 4.78 -9.24 23.86
C ARG A 361 3.97 -8.06 24.37
N TRP A 362 2.70 -8.00 23.99
CA TRP A 362 1.75 -7.15 24.67
C TRP A 362 1.38 -7.76 26.03
N GLY A 363 1.52 -6.97 27.11
CA GLY A 363 1.14 -7.39 28.45
C GLY A 363 2.31 -7.76 29.37
N TYR A 364 3.54 -7.33 29.08
CA TYR A 364 4.55 -7.25 30.15
C TYR A 364 4.07 -6.24 31.19
N HIS A 365 4.02 -6.67 32.46
CA HIS A 365 3.41 -5.89 33.53
C HIS A 365 4.37 -4.87 34.14
N ASN A 366 5.65 -5.25 34.30
CA ASN A 366 6.67 -4.41 34.93
C ASN A 366 8.06 -4.74 34.39
N TRP A 367 9.06 -3.95 34.79
CA TRP A 367 10.45 -4.13 34.35
C TRP A 367 11.05 -5.46 34.74
N SER A 368 10.71 -5.98 35.93
CA SER A 368 11.25 -7.26 36.41
C SER A 368 10.80 -8.43 35.54
N GLU A 369 9.57 -8.39 34.99
CA GLU A 369 9.11 -9.40 34.03
C GLU A 369 9.91 -9.34 32.73
N THR A 370 10.12 -8.14 32.18
CA THR A 370 10.93 -7.95 30.97
C THR A 370 12.39 -8.37 31.19
N GLU A 371 12.98 -8.03 32.34
CA GLU A 371 14.34 -8.44 32.72
C GLU A 371 14.45 -9.97 32.85
N ALA A 372 13.47 -10.61 33.49
CA ALA A 372 13.45 -12.07 33.62
C ALA A 372 13.42 -12.77 32.25
N VAL A 373 12.68 -12.22 31.27
CA VAL A 373 12.68 -12.72 29.89
C VAL A 373 14.08 -12.61 29.28
N VAL A 374 14.72 -11.44 29.36
CA VAL A 374 16.07 -11.24 28.81
C VAL A 374 17.09 -12.18 29.47
N ASN A 375 17.03 -12.34 30.79
CA ASN A 375 17.90 -13.26 31.51
C ASN A 375 17.65 -14.71 31.12
N ALA A 376 16.41 -15.13 30.89
CA ALA A 376 16.12 -16.47 30.38
C ALA A 376 16.76 -16.71 29.00
N TYR A 377 16.66 -15.77 28.05
CA TYR A 377 17.35 -15.88 26.75
C TYR A 377 18.87 -16.07 26.93
N ARG A 378 19.49 -15.34 27.87
CA ARG A 378 20.91 -15.49 28.22
C ARG A 378 21.21 -16.86 28.82
N ASP A 379 20.43 -17.29 29.79
CA ASP A 379 20.63 -18.57 30.51
C ASP A 379 20.49 -19.78 29.58
N PHE A 380 19.58 -19.70 28.60
CA PHE A 380 19.40 -20.72 27.56
C PHE A 380 20.32 -20.54 26.34
N ASN A 381 21.19 -19.52 26.34
CA ASN A 381 22.10 -19.20 25.22
C ASN A 381 21.37 -19.06 23.87
N ILE A 382 20.19 -18.44 23.88
CA ILE A 382 19.40 -18.11 22.69
C ILE A 382 19.71 -16.65 22.29
N PRO A 383 20.18 -16.38 21.07
CA PRO A 383 20.45 -15.02 20.63
C PRO A 383 19.21 -14.13 20.69
N LEU A 384 19.34 -13.00 21.38
CA LEU A 384 18.33 -11.94 21.47
C LEU A 384 19.02 -10.60 21.23
N GLU A 385 18.65 -9.94 20.13
CA GLU A 385 19.24 -8.65 19.75
C GLU A 385 18.40 -7.49 20.30
N THR A 386 17.08 -7.60 20.26
CA THR A 386 16.15 -6.53 20.65
C THR A 386 15.01 -7.05 21.51
N ILE A 387 14.71 -6.35 22.60
CA ILE A 387 13.51 -6.53 23.41
C ILE A 387 12.57 -5.35 23.16
N CYS A 388 11.36 -5.65 22.70
CA CYS A 388 10.31 -4.66 22.43
C CYS A 388 9.42 -4.49 23.66
N ILE A 389 9.18 -3.23 24.03
CA ILE A 389 8.37 -2.85 25.17
C ILE A 389 7.01 -2.37 24.66
N SER A 390 5.94 -3.02 25.12
CA SER A 390 4.57 -2.70 24.73
C SER A 390 4.02 -1.50 25.51
N PRO A 391 2.99 -0.79 24.99
CA PRO A 391 2.38 0.35 25.67
C PRO A 391 1.82 0.09 27.07
N THR A 392 1.70 -1.17 27.52
CA THR A 392 1.37 -1.49 28.92
C THR A 392 2.36 -0.90 29.93
N LEU A 393 3.59 -0.60 29.51
CA LEU A 393 4.63 0.01 30.35
C LEU A 393 4.76 1.54 30.19
N SER A 394 3.97 2.14 29.29
CA SER A 394 3.87 3.60 29.12
C SER A 394 2.54 4.10 29.66
N GLU A 395 2.56 5.14 30.49
CA GLU A 395 1.35 5.87 30.86
C GLU A 395 0.76 6.51 29.59
N ARG A 396 -0.21 5.84 28.93
CA ARG A 396 -1.29 6.34 28.04
C ARG A 396 -1.05 7.52 27.07
N TYR A 397 0.18 7.97 26.96
CA TYR A 397 0.68 9.16 26.31
C TYR A 397 2.02 8.75 25.71
N CYS A 398 2.20 9.06 24.43
CA CYS A 398 3.51 8.97 23.82
C CYS A 398 4.53 9.73 24.70
N TYR A 399 5.71 9.15 24.88
CA TYR A 399 6.85 9.76 25.60
C TYR A 399 6.81 9.75 27.14
N LEU A 400 5.87 9.04 27.79
CA LEU A 400 5.87 8.85 29.24
C LEU A 400 6.13 7.39 29.64
N ILE A 401 6.89 7.20 30.73
CA ILE A 401 7.12 5.90 31.37
C ILE A 401 6.21 5.85 32.60
N ASP A 402 5.51 4.75 32.82
CA ASP A 402 4.72 4.57 34.04
C ASP A 402 5.65 4.48 35.27
N PRO A 403 5.67 5.49 36.16
CA PRO A 403 6.59 5.53 37.29
C PRO A 403 6.24 4.49 38.37
N SER A 404 5.05 3.88 38.30
CA SER A 404 4.60 2.86 39.26
C SER A 404 5.11 1.46 38.94
N GLN A 405 5.65 1.22 37.73
CA GLN A 405 6.12 -0.10 37.28
C GLN A 405 7.57 -0.42 37.68
N GLY A 406 8.13 0.35 38.63
CA GLY A 406 9.49 0.24 39.13
C GLY A 406 10.47 1.17 38.41
N THR A 407 11.54 1.52 39.10
CA THR A 407 12.68 2.26 38.54
C THR A 407 13.62 1.31 37.81
N ILE A 408 14.08 1.74 36.63
CA ILE A 408 15.14 1.08 35.84
C ILE A 408 16.46 1.07 36.61
#